data_AF-A0A662CPH6-F1
#
_entry.id   AF-A0A662CPH6-F1
#
_cell.length_a   1.000
_cell.length_b   1.000
_cell.length_c   1.000
_cell.angle_alpha   90.00
_cell.angle_beta   90.00
_cell.angle_gamma   90.00
#
_symmetry.space_group_name_H-M   'P 1'
#
loop_
_entity.id
_entity.type
_entity.pdbx_description
1 polymer ?
#
loop_
_entity_poly.entity_id
_entity_poly.type
_entity_poly.pdbx_seq_one_letter_code
_entity_poly.pdbx_strand_id
1 'polypeptide(L)' 'RKAFNVREGIKPGDHALNGRAVGETPLASGPLKGVTIDIQSLREEFFKVVGWDMATGGPTPDKMKKLGI' A
#
# COMPACT_ATOMS: atom_id res chain seq x y z
N ARG A 1 -3.66 -14.88 2.00
CA ARG A 1 -4.70 -13.84 2.25
C ARG A 1 -4.82 -12.83 1.09
N LYS A 2 -3.75 -12.24 0.54
CA LYS A 2 -3.92 -11.28 -0.57
C LYS A 2 -4.46 -11.87 -1.89
N ALA A 3 -4.03 -13.06 -2.29
CA ALA A 3 -4.63 -13.73 -3.47
C ALA A 3 -6.16 -13.90 -3.32
N PHE A 4 -6.63 -14.24 -2.12
CA PHE A 4 -8.07 -14.27 -1.81
C PHE A 4 -8.71 -12.88 -1.96
N ASN A 5 -8.14 -11.84 -1.35
CA ASN A 5 -8.67 -10.47 -1.47
C ASN A 5 -8.78 -10.01 -2.94
N VAL A 6 -7.79 -10.32 -3.78
CA VAL A 6 -7.83 -10.01 -5.22
C VAL A 6 -8.97 -10.75 -5.91
N ARG A 7 -9.18 -12.04 -5.58
CA ARG A 7 -10.30 -12.83 -6.11
C ARG A 7 -11.66 -12.23 -5.74
N GLU A 8 -11.79 -11.72 -4.52
CA GLU A 8 -13.02 -11.04 -4.06
C GLU A 8 -13.10 -9.57 -4.53
N GLY A 9 -12.18 -9.12 -5.39
CA GLY A 9 -12.25 -7.80 -6.04
C GLY A 9 -11.75 -6.63 -5.19
N ILE A 10 -11.10 -6.88 -4.05
CA ILE A 10 -10.51 -5.84 -3.20
C ILE A 10 -9.23 -5.32 -3.85
N LYS A 11 -9.18 -4.01 -4.09
CA LYS A 11 -8.09 -3.31 -4.79
C LYS A 11 -7.20 -2.54 -3.82
N PRO A 12 -5.97 -2.15 -4.23
CA PRO A 12 -5.10 -1.29 -3.42
C PRO A 12 -5.74 0.02 -2.98
N GLY A 13 -6.59 0.61 -3.83
CA GLY A 13 -7.31 1.85 -3.53
C GLY A 13 -8.27 1.75 -2.35
N ASP A 14 -8.79 0.54 -2.07
CA ASP A 14 -9.68 0.29 -0.93
C ASP A 14 -8.93 0.30 0.42
N HIS A 15 -7.59 0.36 0.36
CA HIS A 15 -6.69 0.42 1.51
C HIS A 15 -5.97 1.76 1.60
N ALA A 16 -6.74 2.84 1.57
CA ALA A 16 -6.23 4.21 1.77
C ALA A 16 -6.14 4.55 3.26
N LEU A 17 -5.04 5.19 3.65
CA LEU A 17 -4.96 5.86 4.95
C LEU A 17 -5.81 7.13 4.91
N ASN A 18 -6.37 7.50 6.06
CA ASN A 18 -7.01 8.80 6.19
C ASN A 18 -5.97 9.92 6.00
N GLY A 19 -6.34 10.99 5.29
CA GLY A 19 -5.47 12.14 5.03
C GLY A 19 -4.78 12.71 6.26
N ARG A 20 -5.46 12.69 7.41
CA ARG A 20 -4.88 13.11 8.70
C ARG A 20 -3.65 12.28 9.11
N ALA A 21 -3.67 10.97 8.85
CA ALA A 21 -2.58 10.07 9.23
C ALA A 21 -1.33 10.27 8.36
N VAL A 22 -1.49 10.72 7.12
CA VAL A 22 -0.39 11.00 6.19
C VAL A 22 0.03 12.47 6.20
N GLY A 23 -0.64 13.32 6.98
CA GLY A 23 -0.32 14.74 7.04
C GLY A 23 -0.75 15.52 5.81
N GLU A 24 -1.89 15.19 5.19
CA GLU A 24 -2.53 16.05 4.16
C GLU A 24 -2.84 17.44 4.73
N THR A 25 -3.28 17.47 5.99
CA THR A 25 -3.26 18.67 6.84
C THR A 25 -2.22 18.44 7.95
N PRO A 26 -0.97 18.91 7.77
CA PRO A 26 0.09 18.70 8.75
C PRO A 26 -0.22 19.32 10.11
N LEU A 27 0.40 18.78 11.16
CA LEU A 27 0.32 19.36 12.49
C LEU A 27 0.96 20.76 12.50
N ALA A 28 0.33 21.71 13.20
CA ALA A 28 0.81 23.08 13.32
C ALA A 28 1.88 23.27 14.41
N SER A 29 2.05 22.30 15.31
CA SER A 29 2.95 22.36 16.46
C SER A 29 3.43 20.97 16.89
N GLY A 30 4.43 20.95 17.78
CA GLY A 30 5.05 19.72 18.27
C GLY A 30 6.15 19.17 17.34
N PRO A 31 6.72 18.00 17.66
CA PRO A 31 7.89 17.45 16.99
C PRO A 31 7.64 17.00 15.55
N LEU A 32 6.37 16.76 15.18
CA LEU A 32 5.95 16.38 13.82
C LEU A 32 5.31 17.56 13.07
N LYS A 33 5.54 18.80 13.52
CA LYS A 33 5.03 20.00 12.86
C LYS A 33 5.45 20.03 11.39
N GLY A 34 4.49 20.24 10.49
CA GLY A 34 4.75 20.37 9.05
C GLY A 34 5.15 19.08 8.34
N VAL A 35 5.03 17.91 8.99
CA VAL A 35 5.39 16.62 8.38
C VAL A 35 4.22 16.09 7.55
N THR A 36 4.54 15.66 6.32
CA THR A 36 3.66 14.92 5.41
C THR A 36 4.41 13.68 4.91
N ILE A 37 3.69 12.56 4.75
CA ILE A 37 4.24 11.28 4.31
C ILE A 37 3.86 11.05 2.85
N ASP A 38 4.85 10.80 2.00
CA ASP A 38 4.60 10.33 0.64
C ASP A 38 4.20 8.83 0.65
N ILE A 39 2.92 8.61 0.92
CA ILE A 39 2.36 7.25 1.01
C ILE A 39 2.29 6.54 -0.35
N GLN A 40 2.27 7.27 -1.46
CA GLN A 40 2.17 6.67 -2.79
C GLN A 40 3.49 6.03 -3.19
N SER A 41 4.59 6.77 -3.08
CA SER A 41 5.93 6.23 -3.35
C SER A 41 6.24 5.05 -2.43
N LEU A 42 5.91 5.17 -1.13
CA LEU A 42 6.10 4.07 -0.17
C LEU A 42 5.32 2.81 -0.57
N ARG A 43 4.08 2.96 -1.04
CA ARG A 43 3.26 1.84 -1.49
C ARG A 43 3.88 1.18 -2.73
N GLU A 44 4.29 1.95 -3.72
CA GLU A 44 4.90 1.44 -4.94
C GLU A 44 6.18 0.64 -4.66
N GLU A 45 7.06 1.18 -3.83
CA GLU A 45 8.29 0.50 -3.42
C GLU A 45 7.99 -0.78 -2.65
N PHE A 46 7.05 -0.73 -1.70
CA PHE A 46 6.64 -1.91 -0.96
C PHE A 46 6.17 -3.02 -1.89
N PHE A 47 5.29 -2.72 -2.85
CA PHE A 47 4.74 -3.70 -3.79
C PHE A 47 5.83 -4.33 -4.65
N LYS A 48 6.77 -3.51 -5.15
CA LYS A 48 7.94 -3.99 -5.89
C LYS A 48 8.75 -4.98 -5.05
N VAL A 49 9.07 -4.62 -3.81
CA VAL A 49 9.89 -5.46 -2.91
C VAL A 49 9.21 -6.78 -2.57
N VAL A 50 7.91 -6.76 -2.27
CA VAL A 50 7.21 -8.00 -1.90
C VAL A 50 6.84 -8.87 -3.11
N GLY A 51 6.91 -8.33 -4.32
CA GLY A 51 6.53 -9.00 -5.56
C GLY A 51 5.02 -9.02 -5.76
N TRP A 52 4.37 -7.89 -5.49
CA TRP A 52 2.94 -7.68 -5.71
C TRP A 52 2.71 -6.77 -6.91
N ASP A 53 1.61 -7.03 -7.61
CA ASP A 53 1.18 -6.24 -8.74
C ASP A 53 0.36 -5.03 -8.28
N MET A 54 0.70 -3.84 -8.79
CA MET A 54 0.08 -2.57 -8.39
C MET A 54 -1.36 -2.42 -8.89
N ALA A 55 -1.73 -3.08 -9.99
CA ALA A 55 -3.08 -2.99 -10.53
C ALA A 55 -4.08 -3.82 -9.71
N THR A 56 -3.63 -4.98 -9.23
CA THR A 56 -4.46 -5.96 -8.53
C THR A 56 -4.32 -5.89 -7.01
N GLY A 57 -3.17 -5.47 -6.47
CA GLY A 57 -2.89 -5.53 -5.04
C GLY A 57 -2.53 -6.91 -4.50
N GLY A 58 -2.28 -7.86 -5.38
CA GLY A 58 -1.97 -9.24 -5.07
C GLY A 58 -0.56 -9.66 -5.48
N PRO A 59 -0.11 -10.85 -5.06
CA PRO A 59 1.15 -11.41 -5.51
C PRO A 59 1.17 -11.63 -7.03
N THR A 60 2.31 -11.37 -7.67
CA THR A 60 2.52 -11.68 -9.09
C THR A 60 2.47 -13.19 -9.34
N PRO A 61 2.28 -13.65 -10.60
CA PRO A 61 2.33 -15.08 -10.93
C PRO A 61 3.61 -15.77 -10.46
N ASP A 62 4.76 -15.13 -10.64
CA ASP A 62 6.05 -15.66 -10.18
C ASP A 62 6.11 -15.78 -8.66
N LYS A 63 5.55 -14.78 -7.94
CA LYS A 63 5.48 -14.80 -6.49
C LYS A 63 4.54 -15.90 -5.99
N MET A 64 3.40 -16.10 -6.63
CA MET A 64 2.47 -17.19 -6.33
C MET A 64 3.14 -18.56 -6.51
N LYS A 65 3.80 -18.77 -7.65
CA LYS A 65 4.58 -19.99 -7.93
C LYS A 65 5.67 -20.24 -6.87
N LYS A 66 6.40 -19.19 -6.48
CA LYS A 66 7.45 -19.28 -5.43
C LYS A 66 6.88 -19.65 -4.06
N LEU A 67 5.66 -19.20 -3.76
CA LEU A 67 5.01 -19.43 -2.47
C LEU A 67 4.15 -20.72 -2.45
N GLY A 68 3.95 -21.36 -3.60
CA GLY A 68 3.13 -22.58 -3.71
C GLY A 68 1.64 -22.32 -3.50
N ILE A 69 1.16 -21.13 -3.85
CA ILE A 69 -0.26 -20.71 -3.74
C ILE A 69 -0.84 -20.31 -5.09
#